data_AF-A0A926VXX2-F1
#
_entry.id   AF-A0A926VXX2-F1
#
_cell.length_a   1.000
_cell.length_b   1.000
_cell.length_c   1.000
_cell.angle_alpha   90.00
_cell.angle_beta   90.00
_cell.angle_gamma   90.00
#
_symmetry.space_group_name_H-M   'P 1'
#
loop_
_entity.id
_entity.type
_entity.pdbx_description
1 polymer ?
#
loop_
_entity_poly.entity_id
_entity_poly.type
_entity_poly.pdbx_seq_one_letter_code
_entity_poly.pdbx_strand_id
1 'polypeptide(L)'
;MLTATQIIEFCSTDLDKEVVHLLNYARTKLLTKMPRQLKMTSYLRLCCLGIRKLRQKPGVAGKLSLNEAFDDSYSHLLQTLCNHNPEWWRHCWSSDRGILKSDEPTIDKLLQPLEYFVEIYTCKYSSNQKLP
;
A
#
# COMPACT_ATOMS: atom_id res chain seq x y z
N MET A 1 -44.11 8.52 -1.77
CA MET A 1 -43.24 7.32 -1.83
C MET A 1 -41.90 7.74 -2.42
N LEU A 2 -40.92 8.04 -1.58
CA LEU A 2 -39.55 8.32 -1.97
C LEU A 2 -38.70 7.19 -1.41
N THR A 3 -38.08 6.42 -2.31
CA THR A 3 -37.23 5.28 -1.97
C THR A 3 -35.96 5.80 -1.31
N ALA A 4 -35.77 5.37 -0.07
CA ALA A 4 -34.59 5.65 0.72
C ALA A 4 -33.34 5.35 -0.11
N THR A 5 -32.56 6.40 -0.33
CA THR A 5 -31.19 6.36 -0.82
C THR A 5 -30.47 5.25 -0.08
N GLN A 6 -30.11 4.19 -0.83
CA GLN A 6 -29.28 3.10 -0.34
C GLN A 6 -27.91 3.68 0.02
N ILE A 7 -27.80 4.13 1.26
CA ILE A 7 -26.52 4.27 1.94
C ILE A 7 -26.01 2.84 2.05
N ILE A 8 -25.15 2.45 1.12
CA ILE A 8 -24.40 1.20 1.19
C ILE A 8 -23.46 1.37 2.38
N GLU A 9 -23.94 0.98 3.55
CA GLU A 9 -23.15 0.81 4.75
C GLU A 9 -22.19 -0.36 4.48
N PHE A 10 -20.99 -0.02 4.00
CA PHE A 10 -20.02 -1.01 3.56
C PHE A 10 -19.36 -1.63 4.79
N CYS A 11 -19.84 -2.79 5.22
CA CYS A 11 -19.19 -3.59 6.26
C CYS A 11 -17.75 -3.93 5.82
N SER A 12 -16.76 -3.26 6.42
CA SER A 12 -15.34 -3.60 6.29
C SER A 12 -15.17 -5.10 6.56
N THR A 13 -14.66 -5.86 5.60
CA THR A 13 -14.37 -7.27 5.83
C THR A 13 -13.20 -7.41 6.81
N ASP A 14 -13.09 -8.55 7.52
CA ASP A 14 -11.93 -8.79 8.39
C ASP A 14 -10.60 -8.72 7.61
N LEU A 15 -10.63 -9.11 6.33
CA LEU A 15 -9.50 -8.98 5.42
C LEU A 15 -9.09 -7.52 5.19
N ASP A 16 -10.06 -6.61 5.05
CA ASP A 16 -9.76 -5.20 4.90
C ASP A 16 -9.11 -4.62 6.15
N LYS A 17 -9.59 -5.00 7.34
CA LYS A 17 -8.99 -4.61 8.62
C LYS A 17 -7.56 -5.14 8.74
N GLU A 18 -7.31 -6.39 8.36
CA GLU A 18 -5.97 -6.97 8.32
C GLU A 18 -5.04 -6.18 7.40
N VAL A 19 -5.50 -5.83 6.19
CA VAL A 19 -4.70 -5.07 5.22
C VAL A 19 -4.40 -3.67 5.76
N VAL A 20 -5.38 -2.99 6.35
CA VAL A 20 -5.18 -1.67 6.97
C VAL A 20 -4.19 -1.74 8.11
N HIS A 21 -4.31 -2.74 9.00
CA HIS A 21 -3.37 -2.94 10.09
C HIS A 21 -1.94 -3.16 9.56
N LEU A 22 -1.82 -3.96 8.51
CA LEU A 22 -0.55 -4.27 7.87
C LEU A 22 0.09 -3.05 7.19
N LEU A 23 -0.71 -2.19 6.55
CA LEU A 23 -0.26 -0.92 5.98
C LEU A 23 0.14 0.10 7.05
N ASN A 24 -0.62 0.18 8.14
CA ASN A 24 -0.24 1.00 9.29
C ASN A 24 1.07 0.51 9.89
N TYR A 25 1.25 -0.81 10.02
CA TYR A 25 2.52 -1.37 10.47
C TYR A 25 3.66 -1.05 9.51
N ALA A 26 3.44 -1.14 8.20
CA ALA A 26 4.43 -0.72 7.19
C ALA A 26 4.87 0.73 7.40
N ARG A 27 3.92 1.65 7.59
CA ARG A 27 4.19 3.07 7.89
C ARG A 27 5.03 3.23 9.15
N THR A 28 4.70 2.52 10.24
CA THR A 28 5.50 2.58 11.47
C THR A 28 6.93 2.11 11.26
N LYS A 29 7.18 1.14 10.37
CA LYS A 29 8.54 0.68 10.02
C LYS A 29 9.38 1.77 9.37
N LEU A 30 8.80 2.69 8.61
CA LEU A 30 9.55 3.82 8.05
C LEU A 30 10.07 4.78 9.13
N LEU A 31 9.44 4.77 10.32
CA LEU A 31 9.76 5.62 11.46
C LEU A 31 10.67 4.95 12.50
N THR A 32 10.94 3.63 12.39
CA THR A 32 11.79 2.94 13.36
C THR A 32 13.25 3.35 13.24
N LYS A 33 13.98 3.21 14.35
CA LYS A 33 15.45 3.31 14.38
C LYS A 33 16.07 2.04 13.77
N MET A 34 16.00 1.93 12.45
CA MET A 34 16.58 0.85 11.66
C MET A 34 17.41 1.43 10.51
N PRO A 35 18.43 0.70 10.01
CA PRO A 35 19.12 1.05 8.77
C PRO A 35 18.13 1.36 7.64
N ARG A 36 18.43 2.41 6.86
CA ARG A 36 17.52 2.95 5.83
C ARG A 36 17.03 1.87 4.85
N GLN A 37 17.94 1.04 4.36
CA GLN A 37 17.62 -0.07 3.46
C GLN A 37 16.61 -1.05 4.07
N LEU A 38 16.77 -1.41 5.35
CA LEU A 38 15.91 -2.38 6.03
C LEU A 38 14.49 -1.86 6.24
N LYS A 39 14.34 -0.59 6.63
CA LYS A 39 13.00 -0.01 6.79
C LYS A 39 12.23 0.10 5.48
N MET A 40 12.91 0.46 4.39
CA MET A 40 12.29 0.61 3.07
C MET A 40 11.91 -0.74 2.46
N THR A 41 12.82 -1.73 2.53
CA THR A 41 12.52 -3.10 2.09
C THR A 41 11.39 -3.72 2.92
N SER A 42 11.37 -3.50 4.24
CA SER A 42 10.26 -3.93 5.11
C SER A 42 8.93 -3.29 4.72
N TYR A 43 8.92 -1.99 4.44
CA TYR A 43 7.74 -1.27 3.98
C TYR A 43 7.20 -1.86 2.67
N LEU A 44 8.08 -2.03 1.66
CA LEU A 44 7.72 -2.62 0.37
C LEU A 44 7.15 -4.03 0.54
N ARG A 45 7.81 -4.87 1.34
CA ARG A 45 7.37 -6.25 1.59
C ARG A 45 5.97 -6.31 2.18
N LEU A 46 5.70 -5.46 3.16
CA LEU A 46 4.39 -5.37 3.79
C LEU A 46 3.35 -4.87 2.78
N CYS A 47 3.59 -3.77 2.07
CA CYS A 47 2.64 -3.27 1.09
C CYS A 47 2.30 -4.31 0.00
N CYS A 48 3.31 -5.01 -0.54
CA CYS A 48 3.09 -6.12 -1.48
C CYS A 48 2.30 -7.28 -0.86
N LEU A 49 2.51 -7.60 0.42
CA LEU A 49 1.74 -8.62 1.13
C LEU A 49 0.25 -8.24 1.26
N GLY A 50 -0.03 -6.96 1.50
CA GLY A 50 -1.39 -6.42 1.51
C GLY A 50 -2.11 -6.59 0.17
N ILE A 51 -1.44 -6.22 -0.93
CA ILE A 51 -1.96 -6.41 -2.29
C ILE A 51 -2.26 -7.89 -2.56
N ARG A 52 -1.32 -8.78 -2.20
CA ARG A 52 -1.48 -10.23 -2.41
C ARG A 52 -2.66 -10.81 -1.63
N LYS A 53 -2.85 -10.38 -0.37
CA LYS A 53 -3.97 -10.81 0.48
C LYS A 53 -5.34 -10.48 -0.15
N LEU A 54 -5.45 -9.32 -0.80
CA LEU A 54 -6.68 -8.90 -1.49
C LEU A 54 -6.95 -9.71 -2.75
N ARG A 55 -5.91 -10.03 -3.53
CA ARG A 55 -6.02 -10.84 -4.75
C ARG A 55 -6.52 -12.25 -4.48
N GLN A 56 -6.16 -12.83 -3.33
CA GLN A 56 -6.56 -14.19 -2.95
C GLN A 56 -8.07 -14.31 -2.62
N LYS A 57 -8.84 -13.22 -2.62
CA LYS A 57 -10.30 -13.25 -2.37
C LYS A 57 -11.09 -12.77 -3.60
N PRO A 58 -11.56 -13.68 -4.48
CA PRO A 58 -12.23 -13.32 -5.73
C PRO A 58 -13.60 -12.63 -5.56
N GLY A 59 -14.19 -12.61 -4.36
CA GLY A 59 -15.50 -11.96 -4.08
C GLY A 59 -15.46 -10.46 -3.78
N VAL A 60 -14.28 -9.86 -3.57
CA VAL A 60 -14.10 -8.41 -3.28
C VAL A 60 -13.44 -7.68 -4.46
N ALA A 61 -13.13 -8.41 -5.55
CA ALA A 61 -12.53 -7.89 -6.77
C ALA A 61 -13.48 -7.05 -7.63
N GLY A 62 -14.57 -6.53 -7.06
CA GLY A 62 -15.33 -5.45 -7.64
C GLY A 62 -14.61 -4.13 -7.38
N LYS A 63 -13.90 -3.63 -8.41
CA LYS A 63 -13.52 -2.21 -8.55
C LYS A 63 -12.24 -1.74 -7.83
N LEU A 64 -11.17 -2.52 -7.90
CA LEU A 64 -9.81 -1.96 -7.84
C LEU A 64 -9.04 -2.50 -9.02
N SER A 65 -8.76 -1.65 -10.01
CA SER A 65 -7.84 -1.89 -11.12
C SER A 65 -6.38 -1.96 -10.64
N LEU A 66 -6.13 -2.57 -9.48
CA LEU A 66 -4.80 -2.99 -9.00
C LEU A 66 -4.30 -4.24 -9.76
N ASN A 67 -5.13 -4.77 -10.67
CA ASN A 67 -4.87 -5.99 -11.42
C ASN A 67 -3.83 -5.80 -12.52
N GLU A 68 -3.61 -4.58 -13.03
CA GLU A 68 -2.70 -4.38 -14.17
C GLU A 68 -1.30 -3.88 -13.75
N ALA A 69 -1.16 -3.22 -12.59
CA ALA A 69 0.08 -2.51 -12.25
C ALA A 69 1.11 -3.34 -11.47
N PHE A 70 0.72 -4.50 -10.91
CA PHE A 70 1.59 -5.27 -10.03
C PHE A 70 1.45 -6.76 -10.33
N ASP A 71 2.07 -7.26 -11.38
CA ASP A 71 2.09 -8.71 -11.64
C ASP A 71 3.06 -9.40 -10.66
N ASP A 72 2.56 -9.62 -9.44
CA ASP A 72 3.02 -10.58 -8.44
C ASP A 72 4.54 -10.77 -8.26
N SER A 73 5.17 -9.88 -7.49
CA SER A 73 5.86 -10.26 -6.24
C SER A 73 6.70 -9.10 -5.71
N TYR A 74 6.77 -9.00 -4.38
CA TYR A 74 7.80 -8.21 -3.70
C TYR A 74 9.20 -8.48 -4.29
N SER A 75 9.48 -9.73 -4.66
CA SER A 75 10.74 -10.14 -5.29
C SER A 75 10.97 -9.47 -6.63
N HIS A 76 9.96 -9.39 -7.51
CA HIS A 76 10.08 -8.75 -8.81
C HIS A 76 10.33 -7.24 -8.66
N LEU A 77 9.55 -6.55 -7.82
CA LEU A 77 9.79 -5.14 -7.53
C LEU A 77 11.20 -4.90 -7.00
N LEU A 78 11.62 -5.69 -6.01
CA LEU A 78 12.94 -5.55 -5.40
C LEU A 78 14.05 -5.83 -6.42
N GLN A 79 13.88 -6.83 -7.27
CA GLN A 79 14.81 -7.15 -8.35
C GLN A 79 14.90 -5.99 -9.35
N THR A 80 13.77 -5.43 -9.78
CA THR A 80 13.74 -4.29 -10.70
C THR A 80 14.41 -3.05 -10.10
N LEU A 81 14.15 -2.77 -8.82
CA LEU A 81 14.83 -1.69 -8.09
C LEU A 81 16.34 -1.92 -8.01
N CYS A 82 16.78 -3.12 -7.61
CA CYS A 82 18.19 -3.46 -7.49
C CYS A 82 18.93 -3.49 -8.83
N ASN A 83 18.27 -3.93 -9.91
CA ASN A 83 18.83 -3.95 -11.27
C ASN A 83 19.00 -2.53 -11.82
N HIS A 84 18.07 -1.63 -11.51
CA HIS A 84 18.13 -0.23 -11.90
C HIS A 84 19.19 0.53 -11.09
N ASN A 85 19.15 0.40 -9.77
CA ASN A 85 20.07 1.05 -8.85
C ASN A 85 20.32 0.15 -7.62
N PRO A 86 21.52 -0.44 -7.48
CA PRO A 86 21.85 -1.27 -6.33
C PRO A 86 21.84 -0.52 -5.02
N GLU A 87 21.71 0.80 -4.98
CA GLU A 87 21.55 1.64 -3.78
C GLU A 87 20.25 2.46 -3.79
N TRP A 88 19.23 2.01 -4.51
CA TRP A 88 17.94 2.69 -4.72
C TRP A 88 17.34 3.31 -3.44
N TRP A 89 17.49 2.67 -2.28
CA TRP A 89 16.97 3.13 -1.00
C TRP A 89 17.59 4.45 -0.54
N ARG A 90 18.79 4.82 -1.01
CA ARG A 90 19.41 6.11 -0.70
C ARG A 90 18.62 7.27 -1.30
N HIS A 91 18.01 7.03 -2.45
CA HIS A 91 17.15 7.94 -3.21
C HIS A 91 15.71 7.97 -2.70
N CYS A 92 15.39 7.17 -1.69
CA CYS A 92 14.05 7.15 -1.14
C CYS A 92 13.93 7.94 0.16
N TRP A 93 12.74 8.46 0.40
CA TRP A 93 12.35 9.15 1.63
C TRP A 93 10.90 8.82 1.98
N SER A 94 10.51 9.04 3.23
CA SER A 94 9.11 8.87 3.66
C SER A 94 8.44 10.22 3.65
N SER A 95 7.27 10.32 3.03
CA SER A 95 6.42 11.50 3.17
C SER A 95 5.89 11.65 4.60
N ASP A 96 5.34 12.83 4.87
CA ASP A 96 4.53 13.16 6.05
C ASP A 96 3.35 12.20 6.23
N ARG A 97 2.81 11.69 5.12
CA ARG A 97 1.78 10.64 5.10
C ARG A 97 2.35 9.24 5.27
N GLY A 98 3.62 9.05 5.59
CA GLY A 98 4.21 7.73 5.75
C GLY A 98 4.23 6.90 4.46
N ILE A 99 4.30 7.54 3.29
CA ILE A 99 4.39 6.87 2.00
C ILE A 99 5.82 6.96 1.51
N LEU A 100 6.37 5.85 1.03
CA LEU A 100 7.70 5.83 0.45
C LEU A 100 7.70 6.53 -0.91
N LYS A 101 8.57 7.52 -1.07
CA LYS A 101 8.79 8.35 -2.26
C LYS A 101 10.24 8.28 -2.70
N SER A 102 10.55 8.72 -3.92
CA SER A 102 11.94 8.87 -4.37
C SER A 102 12.24 10.23 -5.01
N ASP A 103 13.47 10.71 -4.89
CA ASP A 103 14.00 11.83 -5.67
C ASP A 103 14.44 11.41 -7.07
N GLU A 104 14.64 10.10 -7.30
CA GLU A 104 14.97 9.53 -8.60
C GLU A 104 13.70 9.20 -9.38
N PRO A 105 13.46 9.81 -10.57
CA PRO A 105 12.19 9.69 -11.30
C PRO A 105 11.81 8.25 -11.67
N THR A 106 12.78 7.41 -12.01
CA THR A 106 12.54 6.01 -12.38
C THR A 106 12.09 5.20 -11.18
N ILE A 107 12.74 5.38 -10.02
CA ILE A 107 12.34 4.72 -8.78
C ILE A 107 10.97 5.22 -8.34
N ASP A 108 10.72 6.53 -8.37
CA ASP A 108 9.43 7.09 -7.98
C ASP A 108 8.29 6.50 -8.83
N LYS A 109 8.49 6.39 -10.14
CA LYS A 109 7.53 5.72 -11.05
C LYS A 109 7.30 4.24 -10.72
N LEU A 110 8.35 3.51 -10.31
CA LEU A 110 8.22 2.11 -9.87
C LEU A 110 7.43 1.98 -8.55
N LEU A 111 7.47 3.01 -7.70
CA LEU A 111 6.77 3.04 -6.42
C LEU A 111 5.30 3.46 -6.55
N GLN A 112 4.93 4.25 -7.55
CA GLN A 112 3.58 4.80 -7.74
C GLN A 112 2.41 3.81 -7.51
N PRO A 113 2.44 2.56 -8.00
CA PRO A 113 1.32 1.65 -7.75
C PRO A 113 1.15 1.30 -6.26
N LEU A 114 2.25 1.21 -5.52
CA LEU A 114 2.22 0.99 -4.06
C LEU A 114 1.74 2.23 -3.32
N GLU A 115 2.15 3.41 -3.78
CA GLU A 115 1.68 4.67 -3.20
C GLU A 115 0.17 4.79 -3.33
N TYR A 116 -0.35 4.58 -4.54
CA TYR A 116 -1.78 4.59 -4.83
C TYR A 116 -2.53 3.57 -3.97
N PHE A 117 -1.99 2.35 -3.84
CA PHE A 117 -2.56 1.32 -2.98
C PHE A 117 -2.65 1.78 -1.51
N VAL A 118 -1.56 2.30 -0.97
CA VAL A 118 -1.48 2.75 0.43
C VAL A 118 -2.39 3.93 0.67
N GLU A 119 -2.46 4.90 -0.24
CA GLU A 119 -3.34 6.06 -0.15
C GLU A 119 -4.81 5.64 -0.15
N ILE A 120 -5.22 4.78 -1.08
CA ILE A 120 -6.61 4.33 -1.14
C ILE A 120 -7.03 3.61 0.13
N TYR A 121 -6.23 2.65 0.61
CA TYR A 121 -6.60 1.88 1.80
C TYR A 121 -6.48 2.71 3.08
N THR A 122 -5.57 3.68 3.15
CA THR A 122 -5.49 4.50 4.36
C THR A 122 -6.59 5.57 4.39
N CYS A 123 -6.92 6.20 3.26
CA CYS A 123 -8.03 7.16 3.16
C CYS A 123 -9.40 6.50 3.36
N LYS A 124 -9.66 5.35 2.72
CA LYS A 124 -10.94 4.63 2.85
C LYS A 124 -11.27 4.25 4.29
N TYR A 125 -10.27 3.88 5.08
CA TYR A 125 -10.49 3.36 6.44
C TYR A 125 -10.20 4.39 7.56
N SER A 126 -9.59 5.53 7.25
CA SER A 126 -9.50 6.67 8.20
C SER A 126 -10.83 7.42 8.34
N SER A 127 -11.65 7.46 7.28
CA SER A 127 -13.00 8.07 7.32
C SER A 127 -14.02 7.25 8.11
N ASN A 128 -13.78 5.95 8.29
CA ASN A 128 -14.67 5.03 9.02
C ASN A 128 -14.39 4.97 10.54
N GLN A 129 -13.37 5.67 11.05
CA GLN A 129 -13.09 5.76 12.49
C GLN A 129 -13.66 7.04 13.15
N LYS A 130 -14.41 7.85 12.41
CA LYS A 130 -15.19 8.97 12.96
C LYS A 130 -16.69 8.68 12.85
N LEU A 131 -17.18 7.78 13.68
CA LEU A 131 -18.55 7.90 14.19
C LEU A 131 -18.54 7.62 15.70
N PRO A 132 -19.08 8.54 16.52
CA PRO A 132 -19.30 8.32 17.95
C PRO A 132 -20.36 7.24 18.21
#